data_AF-A0A6M0CEU9-F1
#
_entry.id   AF-A0A6M0CEU9-F1
#
_cell.length_a   1.000
_cell.length_b   1.000
_cell.length_c   1.000
_cell.angle_alpha   90.00
_cell.angle_beta   90.00
_cell.angle_gamma   90.00
#
_symmetry.space_group_name_H-M   'P 1'
#
loop_
_entity.id
_entity.type
_entity.pdbx_description
1 polymer ?
#
loop_
_entity_poly.entity_id
_entity_poly.type
_entity_poly.pdbx_seq_one_letter_code
_entity_poly.pdbx_strand_id
1 'polypeptide(L)'
;MGSYLGQLTHPETSASSAEPIIVAGDLNVTPWSPHYRDLMMRSGLKDARRGFGLLPSQSSFMPQVPIFAIPIDHSFVSNDVQVVDIYVGPNVGSDHLPITTDMVFP
;
A
#
# COMPACT_ATOMS: atom_id res chain seq x y z
N MET A 1 8.79 11.38 56.41
CA MET A 1 9.59 11.71 55.20
C MET A 1 10.38 10.46 54.85
N GLY A 2 9.75 9.52 54.13
CA GLY A 2 10.32 8.19 53.87
C GLY A 2 10.97 8.13 52.49
N SER A 3 12.26 7.86 52.46
CA SER A 3 13.01 7.42 51.28
C SER A 3 12.92 5.91 51.15
N TYR A 4 12.46 5.38 50.01
CA TYR A 4 12.84 4.04 49.54
C TYR A 4 12.76 3.98 48.01
N LEU A 5 13.93 3.90 47.38
CA LEU A 5 14.11 3.36 46.04
C LEU A 5 13.72 1.87 46.07
N GLY A 6 12.88 1.47 45.13
CA GLY A 6 12.58 0.07 44.83
C GLY A 6 12.34 -0.10 43.35
N GLN A 7 13.35 -0.59 42.64
CA GLN A 7 13.19 -1.18 41.31
C GLN A 7 12.15 -2.29 41.39
N LEU A 8 11.13 -2.25 40.55
CA LEU A 8 10.51 -3.45 40.01
C LEU A 8 10.50 -3.33 38.48
N THR A 9 11.43 -4.08 37.92
CA THR A 9 11.49 -4.51 36.53
C THR A 9 10.20 -5.23 36.17
N HIS A 10 9.36 -4.55 35.40
CA HIS A 10 8.52 -5.22 34.43
C HIS A 10 8.80 -4.54 33.08
N PRO A 11 9.33 -5.24 32.07
CA PRO A 11 9.01 -4.85 30.72
C PRO A 11 7.50 -5.08 30.60
N GLU A 12 6.70 -4.06 30.90
CA GLU A 12 5.40 -3.93 30.27
C GLU A 12 5.72 -3.72 28.78
N THR A 13 6.04 -4.82 28.10
CA THR A 13 5.84 -4.90 26.67
C THR A 13 4.34 -4.82 26.51
N SER A 14 3.79 -3.61 26.56
CA SER A 14 2.61 -3.33 25.77
C SER A 14 3.04 -3.73 24.37
N ALA A 15 2.64 -4.92 23.95
CA ALA A 15 2.56 -5.25 22.56
C ALA A 15 1.55 -4.23 22.02
N SER A 16 2.05 -3.03 21.68
CA SER A 16 1.35 -2.09 20.84
C SER A 16 1.17 -2.88 19.56
N SER A 17 0.01 -3.52 19.40
CA SER A 17 -0.33 -4.14 18.14
C SER A 17 -0.29 -3.01 17.14
N ALA A 18 0.72 -3.00 16.27
CA ALA A 18 0.79 -2.01 15.22
C ALA A 18 -0.55 -2.03 14.48
N GLU A 19 -1.20 -0.88 14.39
CA GLU A 19 -2.47 -0.77 13.68
C GLU A 19 -2.24 -1.08 12.18
N PRO A 20 -3.21 -1.73 11.50
CA PRO A 20 -3.11 -1.97 10.07
C PRO A 20 -2.88 -0.67 9.30
N ILE A 21 -1.90 -0.66 8.39
CA ILE A 21 -1.53 0.52 7.60
C ILE A 21 -1.93 0.28 6.14
N ILE A 22 -2.60 1.26 5.55
CA ILE A 22 -2.89 1.33 4.11
C ILE A 22 -2.38 2.66 3.56
N VAL A 23 -1.64 2.59 2.46
CA VAL A 23 -1.24 3.74 1.65
C VAL A 23 -1.78 3.52 0.25
N ALA A 24 -2.62 4.41 -0.26
CA ALA A 24 -3.17 4.29 -1.62
C ALA A 24 -3.22 5.65 -2.31
N GLY A 25 -2.93 5.66 -3.61
CA GLY A 25 -3.06 6.85 -4.45
C GLY A 25 -2.15 6.85 -5.69
N ASP A 26 -2.26 7.93 -6.47
CA ASP A 26 -1.36 8.24 -7.58
C ASP A 26 -0.01 8.72 -7.02
N LEU A 27 1.04 7.94 -7.29
CA LEU A 27 2.40 8.31 -6.91
C LEU A 27 3.25 8.80 -8.07
N ASN A 28 2.69 8.86 -9.29
CA ASN A 28 3.39 9.22 -10.52
C ASN A 28 4.69 8.43 -10.75
N VAL A 29 4.72 7.19 -10.25
CA VAL A 29 5.90 6.32 -10.25
C VAL A 29 5.50 4.95 -10.76
N THR A 30 6.27 4.38 -11.69
CA THR A 30 6.02 3.01 -12.16
C THR A 30 6.78 1.98 -11.30
N PRO A 31 6.37 0.70 -11.29
CA PRO A 31 7.08 -0.37 -10.57
C PRO A 31 8.54 -0.58 -10.98
N TRP A 32 8.93 -0.08 -12.15
CA TRP A 32 10.29 -0.15 -12.68
C TRP A 32 11.18 1.03 -12.23
N SER A 33 10.60 2.02 -11.57
CA SER A 33 11.32 3.21 -11.11
C SER A 33 12.21 2.89 -9.90
N PRO A 34 13.42 3.48 -9.82
CA PRO A 34 14.24 3.41 -8.61
C PRO A 34 13.51 3.94 -7.36
N HIS A 35 12.63 4.93 -7.53
CA HIS A 35 11.84 5.50 -6.42
C HIS A 35 10.83 4.49 -5.86
N TYR A 36 10.23 3.67 -6.73
CA TYR A 36 9.35 2.59 -6.32
C TYR A 36 10.11 1.56 -5.47
N ARG A 37 11.27 1.13 -5.97
CA ARG A 37 12.14 0.19 -5.27
C ARG A 37 12.54 0.74 -3.90
N ASP A 38 12.95 2.00 -3.83
CA ASP A 38 13.36 2.64 -2.58
C ASP A 38 12.20 2.77 -1.58
N LEU A 39 10.99 3.10 -2.05
CA LEU A 39 9.78 3.12 -1.23
C LEU A 39 9.48 1.74 -0.64
N MET A 40 9.51 0.69 -1.48
CA MET A 40 9.26 -0.69 -1.04
C MET A 40 10.30 -1.18 -0.03
N MET A 41 11.58 -0.82 -0.22
CA MET A 41 12.65 -1.20 0.72
C MET A 41 12.56 -0.50 2.07
N ARG A 42 12.05 0.74 2.11
CA ARG A 42 12.07 1.58 3.32
C ARG A 42 10.78 1.56 4.13
N SER A 43 9.64 1.33 3.48
CA SER A 43 8.33 1.46 4.12
C SER A 43 7.96 0.32 5.07
N GLY A 44 8.52 -0.88 4.86
CA GLY A 44 8.08 -2.09 5.56
C GLY A 44 6.68 -2.59 5.14
N LEU A 45 6.09 -1.96 4.11
CA LEU A 45 4.80 -2.35 3.53
C LEU A 45 5.01 -3.38 2.41
N LYS A 46 3.93 -4.07 2.04
CA LYS A 46 3.85 -4.91 0.84
C LYS A 46 2.97 -4.24 -0.20
N ASP A 47 3.33 -4.43 -1.47
CA ASP A 47 2.52 -4.04 -2.61
C ASP A 47 1.28 -4.93 -2.72
N ALA A 48 0.11 -4.32 -2.63
CA ALA A 48 -1.17 -5.03 -2.71
C ALA A 48 -1.38 -5.65 -4.09
N ARG A 49 -0.74 -5.10 -5.14
CA ARG A 49 -0.79 -5.63 -6.51
C ARG A 49 -0.05 -6.95 -6.68
N ARG A 50 0.81 -7.33 -5.73
CA ARG A 50 1.66 -8.51 -5.85
C ARG A 50 0.83 -9.77 -6.04
N GLY A 51 0.89 -10.35 -7.25
CA GLY A 51 0.15 -11.55 -7.64
C GLY A 51 -1.01 -11.33 -8.60
N PHE A 52 -1.38 -10.07 -8.88
CA PHE A 52 -2.58 -9.71 -9.66
C PHE A 52 -2.28 -9.05 -11.02
N GLY A 53 -1.00 -9.00 -11.42
CA GLY A 53 -0.58 -8.42 -12.70
C GLY A 53 -0.15 -6.95 -12.59
N LEU A 54 0.00 -6.25 -13.71
CA LEU A 54 0.53 -4.88 -13.73
C LEU A 54 -0.50 -3.81 -13.35
N LEU A 55 -1.79 -4.07 -13.57
CA LEU A 55 -2.90 -3.13 -13.34
C LEU A 55 -2.61 -1.70 -13.84
N PRO A 56 -2.46 -1.49 -15.17
CA PRO A 56 -2.27 -0.17 -15.74
C PRO A 56 -3.45 0.75 -15.42
N SER A 57 -3.15 1.93 -14.88
CA SER A 57 -4.17 2.82 -14.30
C SER A 57 -4.25 4.17 -15.01
N GLN A 58 -3.23 4.61 -15.75
CA GLN A 58 -3.25 5.93 -16.39
C GLN A 58 -2.82 5.84 -17.86
N SER A 59 -3.49 6.55 -18.78
CA SER A 59 -3.00 6.75 -20.14
C SER A 59 -3.13 8.21 -20.59
N SER A 60 -2.00 8.84 -20.93
CA SER A 60 -1.97 10.26 -21.34
C SER A 60 -2.50 10.54 -22.75
N PHE A 61 -2.72 9.52 -23.58
CA PHE A 61 -3.04 9.70 -25.01
C PHE A 61 -4.27 8.90 -25.47
N MET A 62 -4.59 7.77 -24.84
CA MET A 62 -5.81 7.01 -25.12
C MET A 62 -6.35 6.35 -23.85
N PRO A 63 -7.13 7.07 -23.01
CA PRO A 63 -7.74 6.54 -21.78
C PRO A 63 -8.63 5.31 -22.00
N GLN A 64 -9.12 5.11 -23.23
CA GLN A 64 -9.97 3.98 -23.64
C GLN A 64 -9.17 2.74 -24.09
N VAL A 65 -7.83 2.81 -24.16
CA VAL A 65 -6.97 1.77 -24.74
C VAL A 65 -5.93 1.30 -23.70
N PRO A 66 -6.23 0.23 -22.94
CA PRO A 66 -5.41 -0.20 -21.80
C PRO A 66 -3.96 -0.57 -22.13
N ILE A 67 -3.64 -0.93 -23.38
CA ILE A 67 -2.26 -1.25 -23.79
C ILE A 67 -1.32 -0.03 -23.74
N PHE A 68 -1.89 1.18 -23.74
CA PHE A 68 -1.16 2.43 -23.64
C PHE A 68 -1.14 3.00 -22.22
N ALA A 69 -1.66 2.26 -21.25
CA ALA A 69 -1.68 2.70 -19.88
C ALA A 69 -0.43 2.26 -19.10
N ILE A 70 -0.06 3.05 -18.10
CA ILE A 70 1.02 2.78 -17.15
C ILE A 70 0.46 2.62 -15.74
N PRO A 71 1.10 1.80 -14.88
CA PRO A 71 0.59 1.54 -13.54
C PRO A 71 1.22 2.47 -12.50
N ILE A 72 0.67 3.67 -12.36
CA ILE A 72 1.19 4.72 -11.47
C ILE A 72 0.35 4.94 -10.21
N ASP A 73 -0.85 4.34 -10.16
CA ASP A 73 -1.70 4.29 -8.97
C ASP A 73 -1.42 3.02 -8.18
N HIS A 74 -1.06 3.16 -6.90
CA HIS A 74 -0.62 2.04 -6.06
C HIS A 74 -1.48 1.90 -4.81
N SER A 75 -1.48 0.69 -4.27
CA SER A 75 -1.95 0.39 -2.92
C SER A 75 -0.88 -0.43 -2.21
N PHE A 76 -0.41 0.05 -1.07
CA PHE A 76 0.54 -0.64 -0.19
C PHE A 76 -0.13 -0.88 1.16
N VAL A 77 0.12 -2.05 1.73
CA VAL A 77 -0.50 -2.46 2.98
C VAL A 77 0.53 -3.03 3.95
N SER A 78 0.25 -2.96 5.24
CA SER A 78 1.06 -3.65 6.25
C SER A 78 0.95 -5.18 6.10
N ASN A 79 1.91 -5.91 6.68
CA ASN A 79 2.02 -7.36 6.42
C ASN A 79 0.82 -8.18 6.93
N ASP A 80 0.15 -7.68 7.97
CA ASP A 80 -1.03 -8.23 8.64
C ASP A 80 -2.35 -8.02 7.86
N VAL A 81 -2.38 -7.12 6.86
CA VAL A 81 -3.55 -6.95 5.97
C VAL A 81 -3.50 -7.99 4.86
N GLN A 82 -4.57 -8.76 4.68
CA GLN A 82 -4.68 -9.68 3.54
C GLN A 82 -5.33 -8.97 2.35
N VAL A 83 -4.75 -9.14 1.16
CA VAL A 83 -5.34 -8.69 -0.11
C VAL A 83 -6.03 -9.87 -0.76
N VAL A 84 -7.34 -9.74 -0.98
CA VAL A 84 -8.20 -10.78 -1.55
C VAL A 84 -8.27 -10.65 -3.06
N ASP A 85 -8.48 -9.43 -3.54
CA ASP A 85 -8.52 -9.11 -4.96
C ASP A 85 -8.05 -7.68 -5.19
N ILE A 86 -7.59 -7.40 -6.41
CA ILE A 86 -7.29 -6.05 -6.87
C ILE A 86 -7.41 -5.99 -8.38
N TYR A 87 -8.16 -5.01 -8.87
CA TYR A 87 -8.48 -4.89 -10.28
C TYR A 87 -8.62 -3.43 -10.72
N VAL A 88 -8.48 -3.24 -12.04
CA VAL A 88 -8.76 -1.96 -12.70
C VAL A 88 -10.26 -1.89 -13.01
N GLY A 89 -10.94 -0.89 -12.45
CA GLY A 89 -12.37 -0.66 -12.67
C GLY A 89 -12.66 0.03 -14.01
N PRO A 90 -13.95 0.28 -14.30
CA PRO A 90 -14.37 0.87 -15.57
C PRO A 90 -13.90 2.33 -15.72
N ASN A 91 -13.85 2.81 -16.95
CA ASN A 91 -13.61 4.22 -17.23
C ASN A 91 -14.75 5.09 -16.65
N VAL A 92 -14.40 6.02 -15.77
CA VAL A 92 -15.33 6.94 -15.09
C VAL A 92 -15.25 8.38 -15.61
N GLY A 93 -14.60 8.61 -16.75
CA GLY A 93 -14.39 9.94 -17.34
C GLY A 93 -13.15 10.67 -16.82
N SER A 94 -12.29 10.00 -16.05
CA SER A 94 -10.95 10.48 -15.66
C SER A 94 -9.89 9.99 -16.65
N ASP A 95 -8.76 10.68 -16.67
CA ASP A 95 -7.50 10.24 -17.28
C ASP A 95 -6.83 9.07 -16.54
N HIS A 96 -7.32 8.75 -15.33
CA HIS A 96 -7.02 7.54 -14.58
C HIS A 96 -8.22 6.57 -14.57
N LEU A 97 -7.92 5.29 -14.67
CA LEU A 97 -8.81 4.18 -14.36
C LEU A 97 -8.73 3.88 -12.85
N PRO A 98 -9.86 3.67 -12.18
CA PRO A 98 -9.86 3.38 -10.75
C PRO A 98 -9.19 2.04 -10.45
N ILE A 99 -8.40 1.99 -9.38
CA ILE A 99 -7.92 0.73 -8.80
C ILE A 99 -8.79 0.40 -7.59
N THR A 100 -9.43 -0.76 -7.61
CA THR A 100 -10.21 -1.29 -6.48
C THR A 100 -9.44 -2.44 -5.85
N THR A 101 -9.31 -2.42 -4.52
CA THR A 101 -8.60 -3.44 -3.75
C THR A 101 -9.50 -3.96 -2.62
N ASP A 102 -9.75 -5.27 -2.62
CA ASP A 102 -10.51 -5.94 -1.59
C ASP A 102 -9.56 -6.50 -0.53
N MET A 103 -9.82 -6.18 0.73
CA MET A 103 -8.91 -6.47 1.84
C MET A 103 -9.63 -7.08 3.04
N VAL A 104 -8.89 -7.89 3.82
CA VAL A 104 -9.31 -8.43 5.11
C VAL A 104 -8.30 -7.98 6.18
N PHE A 105 -8.82 -7.50 7.30
CA PHE A 105 -8.06 -7.02 8.44
C PHE A 105 -8.02 -8.08 9.57
N PRO A 106 -7.03 -8.02 10.48
CA PRO A 106 -6.93 -8.91 11.65
C PRO A 106 -8.16 -8.88 12.57
#